data_AF-A0A1Q9Q2I6-F1
#
_entry.id   AF-A0A1Q9Q2I6-F1
#
_cell.length_a   1.000
_cell.length_b   1.000
_cell.length_c   1.000
_cell.angle_alpha   90.00
_cell.angle_beta   90.00
_cell.angle_gamma   90.00
#
_symmetry.space_group_name_H-M   'P 1'
#
loop_
_entity.id
_entity.type
_entity.pdbx_description
1 polymer ?
#
loop_
_entity_poly.entity_id
_entity_poly.type
_entity_poly.pdbx_seq_one_letter_code
_entity_poly.pdbx_strand_id
1 'polypeptide(L)'
;MVGNFNKSSEDIPKTYTLLGVDNLPYVSEIPGLLGGNRKSKIYGSFDCGAANRALKIGGYEEYRVFFADEEIAISAGYRPCGTCMREQYTIWKNQKSKSLNKNL
;
A
#
# COMPACT_ATOMS: atom_id res chain seq x y z
N MET A 1 14.06 -20.32 46.32
CA MET A 1 13.05 -19.71 45.43
C MET A 1 13.55 -19.88 44.00
N VAL A 2 13.21 -20.99 43.35
CA VAL A 2 13.51 -21.19 41.92
C VAL A 2 12.32 -20.66 41.14
N GLY A 3 12.51 -19.56 40.42
CA GLY A 3 11.49 -18.99 39.56
C GLY A 3 11.35 -19.86 38.31
N ASN A 4 10.23 -20.57 38.19
CA ASN A 4 9.84 -21.21 36.94
C ASN A 4 9.44 -20.12 35.94
N PHE A 5 10.31 -19.85 34.97
CA PHE A 5 9.94 -19.12 33.77
C PHE A 5 9.22 -20.08 32.82
N ASN A 6 7.90 -20.19 32.97
CA ASN A 6 7.04 -20.76 31.94
C ASN A 6 7.09 -19.84 30.72
N LYS A 7 8.04 -20.11 29.81
CA LYS A 7 8.13 -19.46 28.50
C LYS A 7 7.16 -20.17 27.57
N SER A 8 5.90 -19.77 27.64
CA SER A 8 4.82 -20.31 26.82
C SER A 8 5.01 -19.88 25.35
N SER A 9 5.34 -20.87 24.50
CA SER A 9 5.05 -20.97 23.06
C SER A 9 5.39 -19.78 22.14
N GLU A 10 6.56 -19.89 21.47
CA GLU A 10 6.81 -19.54 20.06
C GLU A 10 6.32 -18.16 19.54
N ASP A 11 7.14 -17.12 19.74
CA ASP A 11 7.07 -15.85 19.01
C ASP A 11 7.53 -16.06 17.54
N ILE A 12 6.66 -16.58 16.68
CA ILE A 12 6.90 -16.52 15.22
C ILE A 12 6.77 -15.05 14.80
N PRO A 13 7.82 -14.41 14.25
CA PRO A 13 7.71 -13.03 13.81
C PRO A 13 6.64 -12.92 12.72
N LYS A 14 5.67 -12.04 12.95
CA LYS A 14 4.60 -11.80 11.98
C LYS A 14 5.20 -11.18 10.72
N THR A 15 5.04 -11.87 9.60
CA THR A 15 5.50 -11.39 8.30
C THR A 15 4.35 -10.82 7.47
N TYR A 16 4.70 -9.93 6.55
CA TYR A 16 3.80 -9.25 5.64
C TYR A 16 4.32 -9.37 4.20
N THR A 17 3.40 -9.38 3.24
CA THR A 17 3.76 -9.34 1.81
C THR A 17 3.56 -7.93 1.28
N LEU A 18 4.65 -7.28 0.88
CA LEU A 18 4.67 -5.96 0.26
C LEU A 18 5.01 -6.09 -1.23
N LEU A 19 4.68 -5.07 -2.02
CA LEU A 19 5.17 -4.94 -3.39
C LEU A 19 6.42 -4.07 -3.45
N GLY A 20 7.43 -4.54 -4.17
CA GLY A 20 8.65 -3.80 -4.46
C GLY A 20 8.48 -2.82 -5.63
N VAL A 21 9.55 -2.09 -5.94
CA VAL A 21 9.62 -1.11 -7.04
C VAL A 21 9.37 -1.74 -8.42
N ASP A 22 9.64 -3.04 -8.53
CA ASP A 22 9.42 -3.89 -9.70
C ASP A 22 7.98 -4.46 -9.76
N ASN A 23 7.12 -4.07 -8.82
CA ASN A 23 5.77 -4.59 -8.65
C ASN A 23 5.74 -6.12 -8.40
N LEU A 24 6.84 -6.68 -7.87
CA LEU A 24 6.93 -8.06 -7.39
C LEU A 24 6.74 -8.14 -5.87
N PRO A 25 6.11 -9.22 -5.36
CA PRO A 25 5.92 -9.41 -3.93
C PRO A 25 7.23 -9.77 -3.23
N TYR A 26 7.45 -9.21 -2.04
CA TYR A 26 8.52 -9.62 -1.13
C TYR A 26 8.02 -9.69 0.33
N VAL A 27 8.72 -10.47 1.14
CA VAL A 27 8.40 -10.66 2.57
C VAL A 27 9.05 -9.56 3.40
N SER A 28 8.28 -8.98 4.32
CA SER A 28 8.69 -7.91 5.22
C SER A 28 8.28 -8.23 6.66
N GLU A 29 9.09 -7.81 7.63
CA GLU A 29 8.76 -7.86 9.06
C GLU A 29 7.82 -6.71 9.47
N ILE A 30 7.77 -5.65 8.66
CA ILE A 30 6.85 -4.52 8.86
C ILE A 30 5.68 -4.57 7.87
N PRO A 31 4.47 -4.12 8.27
CA PRO A 31 3.29 -4.11 7.41
C PRO A 31 3.34 -3.14 6.23
N GLY A 32 4.36 -2.28 6.18
CA GLY A 32 4.42 -1.13 5.29
C GLY A 32 3.57 0.05 5.79
N LEU A 33 3.69 1.18 5.11
CA LEU A 33 3.01 2.44 5.48
C LEU A 33 1.77 2.72 4.64
N LEU A 34 1.66 2.09 3.46
CA LEU A 34 0.60 2.38 2.50
C LEU A 34 -0.04 1.10 1.97
N GLY A 35 -1.33 1.22 1.65
CA GLY A 35 -2.10 0.19 0.98
C GLY A 35 -2.43 0.59 -0.44
N GLY A 36 -2.95 -0.35 -1.22
CA GLY A 36 -3.38 -0.07 -2.58
C GLY A 36 -4.36 -1.06 -3.16
N ASN A 37 -4.75 -0.80 -4.40
CA ASN A 37 -5.55 -1.69 -5.22
C ASN A 37 -4.78 -1.98 -6.51
N ARG A 38 -4.41 -3.24 -6.72
CA ARG A 38 -3.65 -3.67 -7.90
C ARG A 38 -4.42 -3.50 -9.21
N LYS A 39 -5.73 -3.70 -9.20
CA LYS A 39 -6.58 -3.62 -10.39
C LYS A 39 -6.70 -2.20 -10.92
N SER A 40 -6.85 -1.21 -10.03
CA SER A 40 -6.94 0.21 -10.41
C SER A 40 -5.61 0.96 -10.38
N LYS A 41 -4.52 0.29 -9.94
CA LYS A 41 -3.17 0.83 -9.76
C LYS A 41 -3.17 2.10 -8.90
N ILE A 42 -3.80 2.02 -7.73
CA ILE A 42 -3.91 3.13 -6.77
C ILE A 42 -3.21 2.77 -5.46
N TYR A 43 -2.48 3.72 -4.86
CA TYR A 43 -2.02 3.63 -3.47
C TYR A 43 -2.67 4.71 -2.58
N GLY A 44 -2.67 4.50 -1.26
CA GLY A 44 -3.13 5.48 -0.28
C GLY A 44 -3.00 4.99 1.16
N SER A 45 -3.40 5.83 2.11
CA SER A 45 -3.34 5.45 3.53
C SER A 45 -4.31 4.33 3.90
N PHE A 46 -4.02 3.62 5.00
CA PHE A 46 -4.88 2.56 5.53
C PHE A 46 -6.24 3.06 6.03
N ASP A 47 -6.35 4.35 6.36
CA ASP A 47 -7.59 4.98 6.82
C ASP A 47 -8.46 5.52 5.67
N CYS A 48 -8.15 5.12 4.43
CA CYS A 48 -8.89 5.58 3.26
C CYS A 48 -10.38 5.17 3.34
N GLY A 49 -11.28 6.15 3.43
CA GLY A 49 -12.73 5.91 3.46
C GLY A 49 -13.25 5.11 2.26
N ALA A 50 -12.64 5.26 1.08
CA ALA A 50 -12.98 4.48 -0.10
C ALA A 50 -12.57 2.99 0.05
N ALA A 51 -11.38 2.73 0.61
CA ALA A 51 -10.92 1.37 0.88
C ALA A 51 -11.78 0.70 1.96
N ASN A 52 -12.07 1.42 3.05
CA ASN A 52 -12.93 0.94 4.13
C ASN A 52 -14.36 0.62 3.64
N ARG A 53 -14.90 1.44 2.73
CA ARG A 53 -16.19 1.14 2.08
C ARG A 53 -16.11 -0.10 1.20
N ALA A 54 -15.03 -0.27 0.43
CA ALA A 54 -14.84 -1.44 -0.42
C ALA A 54 -14.73 -2.74 0.40
N LEU A 55 -14.01 -2.71 1.53
CA LEU A 55 -13.93 -3.86 2.46
C LEU A 55 -15.30 -4.24 3.03
N LYS A 56 -16.19 -3.27 3.29
CA LYS A 56 -17.56 -3.56 3.76
C LYS A 56 -18.45 -4.21 2.69
N ILE A 57 -18.20 -3.91 1.42
CA ILE A 57 -18.96 -4.45 0.28
C ILE A 57 -18.40 -5.83 -0.13
N GLY A 58 -17.12 -6.08 0.12
CA GLY A 58 -16.41 -7.31 -0.25
C GLY A 58 -15.90 -7.30 -1.69
N GLY A 59 -15.00 -8.23 -2.01
CA GLY A 59 -14.42 -8.41 -3.36
C GLY A 59 -13.24 -7.50 -3.67
N TYR A 60 -12.79 -6.70 -2.68
CA TYR A 60 -11.58 -5.89 -2.78
C TYR A 60 -10.36 -6.60 -2.20
N GLU A 61 -10.55 -7.57 -1.29
CA GLU A 61 -9.45 -8.23 -0.58
C GLU A 61 -8.43 -8.85 -1.55
N GLU A 62 -8.88 -9.45 -2.65
CA GLU A 62 -8.03 -10.09 -3.66
C GLU A 62 -7.10 -9.12 -4.41
N TYR A 63 -7.44 -7.83 -4.44
CA TYR A 63 -6.65 -6.80 -5.12
C TYR A 63 -5.87 -5.91 -4.15
N ARG A 64 -6.00 -6.15 -2.84
CA ARG A 64 -5.31 -5.36 -1.82
C ARG A 64 -3.81 -5.65 -1.88
N VAL A 65 -3.03 -4.58 -1.93
CA VAL A 65 -1.57 -4.63 -1.93
C VAL A 65 -1.04 -3.65 -0.89
N PHE A 66 0.22 -3.81 -0.50
CA PHE A 66 0.88 -3.01 0.52
C PHE A 66 2.25 -2.55 0.02
N PHE A 67 2.69 -1.39 0.47
CA PHE A 67 3.97 -0.78 0.09
C PHE A 67 4.70 -0.30 1.34
N ALA A 68 6.03 -0.35 1.31
CA ALA A 68 6.84 0.19 2.40
C ALA A 68 6.58 1.69 2.57
N ASP A 69 6.59 2.43 1.47
CA ASP A 69 6.39 3.88 1.42
C ASP A 69 5.80 4.34 0.07
N GLU A 70 5.68 5.66 -0.08
CA GLU A 70 5.12 6.30 -1.28
C GLU A 70 6.04 6.18 -2.50
N GLU A 71 7.35 6.23 -2.32
CA GLU A 71 8.32 6.16 -3.42
C GLU A 71 8.29 4.78 -4.09
N ILE A 72 8.20 3.71 -3.29
CA ILE A 72 8.04 2.35 -3.81
C ILE A 72 6.72 2.23 -4.57
N ALA A 73 5.61 2.76 -4.04
CA ALA A 73 4.32 2.69 -4.71
C ALA A 73 4.33 3.39 -6.08
N ILE A 74 4.94 4.58 -6.16
CA ILE A 74 5.09 5.34 -7.40
C ILE A 74 5.97 4.57 -8.39
N SER A 75 7.13 4.08 -7.94
CA SER A 75 8.07 3.30 -8.75
C SER A 75 7.43 2.02 -9.31
N ALA A 76 6.58 1.35 -8.52
CA ALA A 76 5.79 0.19 -8.91
C ALA A 76 4.64 0.51 -9.90
N GLY A 77 4.50 1.77 -10.30
CA GLY A 77 3.53 2.24 -11.29
C GLY A 77 2.13 2.53 -10.72
N TYR A 78 2.02 2.81 -9.43
CA TYR A 78 0.76 3.17 -8.79
C TYR A 78 0.61 4.69 -8.69
N ARG A 79 -0.61 5.17 -8.85
CA ARG A 79 -0.94 6.59 -8.64
C ARG A 79 -1.53 6.82 -7.24
N PRO A 80 -1.39 8.03 -6.67
CA PRO A 80 -2.06 8.40 -5.43
C PRO A 80 -3.58 8.31 -5.53
N CYS A 81 -4.22 7.95 -4.42
CA CYS A 81 -5.67 7.93 -4.27
C CYS A 81 -6.23 9.36 -4.21
N GLY A 82 -7.18 9.68 -5.09
CA GLY A 82 -7.84 10.98 -5.09
C GLY A 82 -8.73 11.26 -3.87
N THR A 83 -8.96 10.27 -2.99
CA THR A 83 -9.74 10.44 -1.76
C THR A 83 -8.86 10.76 -0.56
N CYS A 84 -7.84 9.94 -0.28
CA CYS A 84 -6.99 10.11 0.91
C CYS A 84 -5.63 10.77 0.64
N MET A 85 -5.16 10.79 -0.62
CA MET A 85 -3.88 11.40 -1.02
C MET A 85 -4.11 12.58 -1.99
N ARG A 86 -5.00 13.52 -1.62
CA ARG A 86 -5.52 14.56 -2.54
C ARG A 86 -4.43 15.47 -3.10
N GLU A 87 -3.47 15.87 -2.27
CA GLU A 87 -2.38 16.75 -2.67
C GLU A 87 -1.50 16.07 -3.71
N GLN A 88 -1.02 14.86 -3.40
CA GLN A 88 -0.19 14.04 -4.27
C GLN A 88 -0.94 13.68 -5.56
N TYR A 89 -2.24 13.41 -5.47
CA TYR A 89 -3.09 13.18 -6.64
C TYR A 89 -3.20 14.39 -7.56
N THR A 90 -3.31 15.59 -6.99
CA THR A 90 -3.36 16.82 -7.78
C THR A 90 -2.03 17.05 -8.50
N ILE A 91 -0.90 16.82 -7.81
CA ILE A 91 0.43 16.90 -8.41
C ILE A 91 0.58 15.89 -9.56
N TRP A 92 0.27 14.62 -9.31
CA TRP A 92 0.32 13.55 -10.32
C TRP A 92 -0.53 13.88 -11.56
N LYS A 93 -1.76 14.35 -11.36
CA LYS A 93 -2.68 14.70 -12.45
C LYS A 93 -2.14 15.85 -13.30
N ASN A 94 -1.56 16.87 -12.66
CA ASN A 94 -0.99 18.03 -13.34
C ASN A 94 0.32 17.71 -14.09
N GLN A 95 1.13 16.78 -13.57
CA GLN A 95 2.31 16.29 -14.29
C GLN A 95 1.90 15.52 -15.55
N LYS A 96 0.86 14.69 -15.46
CA LYS A 96 0.35 13.93 -16.60
C LYS A 96 -0.19 14.85 -17.71
N SER A 97 -0.92 15.92 -17.36
CA SER A 97 -1.42 16.88 -18.37
C SER A 97 -0.28 17.64 -19.07
N LYS A 98 0.76 18.03 -18.33
CA LYS A 98 1.96 18.64 -18.92
C LYS A 98 2.69 17.70 -19.87
N SER A 99 2.82 16.42 -19.51
CA SER A 99 3.46 15.42 -20.37
C SER A 99 2.69 15.19 -21.67
N LEU A 100 1.35 15.28 -21.65
CA LEU A 100 0.52 15.09 -22.84
C LEU A 100 0.62 16.29 -23.79
N ASN A 101 0.74 17.51 -23.25
CA ASN A 101 0.80 18.74 -24.05
C ASN A 101 2.19 19.05 -24.60
N LYS A 102 3.24 18.34 -24.18
CA LYS A 102 4.63 18.55 -24.64
C LYS A 102 4.98 17.73 -25.90
N ASN A 103 4.10 16.84 -26.33
CA ASN A 103 4.29 15.97 -27.50
C ASN A 103 3.49 16.46 -28.73
N LEU A 104 3.13 17.75 -28.76
CA LEU A 104 2.48 18.46 -29.87
C LEU A 104 3.40 19.56 -30.37
#